data_AF-A0A553R8F2-F1
#
_entry.id   AF-A0A553R8F2-F1
#
_cell.length_a   1.000
_cell.length_b   1.000
_cell.length_c   1.000
_cell.angle_alpha   90.00
_cell.angle_beta   90.00
_cell.angle_gamma   90.00
#
_symmetry.space_group_name_H-M   'P 1'
#
loop_
_entity.id
_entity.type
_entity.pdbx_description
1 polymer ?
#
loop_
_entity_poly.entity_id
_entity_poly.type
_entity_poly.pdbx_seq_one_letter_code
_entity_poly.pdbx_strand_id
1 'polypeptide(L)'
;MNPDVILRQVLATVLIHFIQTEPPCHVLGSCLRSLRILSRDKKVLGPLVTDQALLTLARLGGISNTPIAKEEDSCSDADPYDDVMMALSELRSGRLDEGEDDMSSESVDLMVWGSGDWCKERKASTFSNMSLGPSRRKSSVFKALMPGKRDSRGSLGAGDQEEGDEEANRKEVMKVFCNIVYNSAWAQERASELRFVEGGVCVLTSVLERCLCVQWKDHYEVFLEPSAPPVGLEEIQQAQEALKILFNITHSTHTQDPPEEEAALYRRLAAVIRHCLVVSCEEEDAADELKGHAANTLSALPLSCLDVLVSVTPNPDSHQMNGANMDCVHNLLTYMERKLEQILPPLRDASTKPEEGNTTRNRLVRLMTHLDTELKHCAADLLFVLCKE
;
A
#
# COMPACT_ATOMS: atom_id res chain seq x y z
N MET A 1 -10.81 -19.43 21.05
CA MET A 1 -9.90 -18.85 20.03
C MET A 1 -8.48 -19.38 20.23
N ASN A 2 -7.59 -19.31 19.23
CA ASN A 2 -6.19 -19.73 19.40
C ASN A 2 -5.48 -18.76 20.36
N PRO A 3 -4.86 -19.23 21.46
CA PRO A 3 -4.22 -18.38 22.47
C PRO A 3 -3.12 -17.47 21.90
N ASP A 4 -2.43 -17.90 20.84
CA ASP A 4 -1.39 -17.10 20.18
C ASP A 4 -1.96 -15.92 19.39
N VAL A 5 -3.21 -16.01 18.93
CA VAL A 5 -3.90 -14.87 18.29
C VAL A 5 -4.24 -13.82 19.34
N ILE A 6 -4.73 -14.26 20.50
CA ILE A 6 -5.11 -13.35 21.58
C ILE A 6 -3.87 -12.61 22.11
N LEU A 7 -2.77 -13.32 22.38
CA LEU A 7 -1.52 -12.69 22.81
C LEU A 7 -1.02 -11.62 21.82
N ARG A 8 -1.17 -11.87 20.52
CA ARG A 8 -0.78 -10.90 19.48
C ARG A 8 -1.73 -9.72 19.37
N GLN A 9 -3.04 -9.93 19.59
CA GLN A 9 -4.02 -8.84 19.70
C GLN A 9 -3.72 -7.96 20.93
N VAL A 10 -3.49 -8.58 22.09
CA VAL A 10 -3.12 -7.88 23.33
C VAL A 10 -1.82 -7.08 23.12
N LEU A 11 -0.81 -7.68 22.50
CA LEU A 11 0.43 -6.96 22.16
C LEU A 11 0.18 -5.78 21.21
N ALA A 12 -0.68 -5.94 20.19
CA ALA A 12 -1.04 -4.84 19.29
C ALA A 12 -1.74 -3.70 20.05
N THR A 13 -2.66 -4.01 20.97
CA THR A 13 -3.33 -3.04 21.85
C THR A 13 -2.34 -2.27 22.72
N VAL A 14 -1.41 -2.98 23.38
CA VAL A 14 -0.40 -2.35 24.24
C VAL A 14 0.54 -1.46 23.42
N LEU A 15 0.98 -1.94 22.26
CA LEU A 15 1.88 -1.17 21.40
C LEU A 15 1.22 0.11 20.87
N ILE A 16 -0.04 0.05 20.44
CA ILE A 16 -0.71 1.25 19.92
C ILE A 16 -0.99 2.28 21.03
N HIS A 17 -1.39 1.84 22.23
CA HIS A 17 -1.54 2.73 23.39
C HIS A 17 -0.20 3.34 23.81
N PHE A 18 0.86 2.54 23.84
CA PHE A 18 2.18 3.05 24.17
C PHE A 18 2.67 4.08 23.15
N ILE A 19 2.43 3.86 21.85
CA ILE A 19 2.76 4.83 20.80
C ILE A 19 1.98 6.14 20.98
N GLN A 20 0.73 6.09 21.45
CA GLN A 20 -0.08 7.29 21.75
C GLN A 20 0.51 8.13 22.89
N THR A 21 1.37 7.57 23.75
CA THR A 21 2.11 8.32 24.78
C THR A 21 3.30 9.12 24.24
N GLU A 22 3.54 9.09 22.92
CA GLU A 22 4.66 9.75 22.23
C GLU A 22 6.04 9.35 22.81
N PRO A 23 6.43 8.06 22.74
CA PRO A 23 7.68 7.59 23.31
C PRO A 23 8.89 8.11 22.51
N PRO A 24 10.10 8.10 23.10
CA PRO A 24 11.32 8.55 22.42
C PRO A 24 11.55 7.85 21.08
N CYS A 25 12.10 8.57 20.09
CA CYS A 25 12.24 8.12 18.70
C CYS A 25 12.82 6.70 18.53
N HIS A 26 13.84 6.34 19.31
CA HIS A 26 14.46 5.02 19.26
C HIS A 26 13.53 3.87 19.73
N VAL A 27 12.68 4.15 20.72
CA VAL A 27 11.67 3.19 21.21
C VAL A 27 10.52 3.11 20.23
N LEU A 28 10.04 4.26 19.74
CA LEU A 28 9.00 4.35 18.73
C LEU A 28 9.31 3.49 17.50
N GLY A 29 10.52 3.61 16.94
CA GLY A 29 10.93 2.80 15.79
C GLY A 29 10.88 1.29 16.04
N SER A 30 11.12 0.84 17.27
CA SER A 30 11.04 -0.58 17.64
C SER A 30 9.58 -1.05 17.81
N CYS A 31 8.72 -0.19 18.36
CA CYS A 31 7.27 -0.42 18.43
C CYS A 31 6.66 -0.51 17.03
N LEU A 32 7.03 0.40 16.12
CA LEU A 32 6.53 0.45 14.75
C LEU A 32 6.93 -0.78 13.93
N ARG A 33 8.20 -1.23 14.03
CA ARG A 33 8.65 -2.47 13.40
C ARG A 33 7.84 -3.69 13.87
N SER A 34 7.48 -3.72 15.15
CA SER A 34 6.64 -4.78 15.74
C SER A 34 5.21 -4.71 15.22
N LEU A 35 4.60 -3.51 15.19
CA LEU A 35 3.28 -3.28 14.60
C LEU A 35 3.22 -3.60 13.11
N ARG A 36 4.30 -3.36 12.35
CA ARG A 36 4.36 -3.70 10.92
C ARG A 36 4.27 -5.21 10.71
N ILE A 37 4.82 -6.01 11.61
CA ILE A 37 4.71 -7.47 11.56
C ILE A 37 3.29 -7.89 11.94
N LEU A 38 2.72 -7.32 13.00
CA LEU A 38 1.38 -7.67 13.50
C LEU A 38 0.27 -7.28 12.52
N SER A 39 0.38 -6.11 11.87
CA SER A 39 -0.58 -5.59 10.87
C SER A 39 -0.68 -6.44 9.60
N ARG A 40 0.21 -7.42 9.39
CA ARG A 40 0.09 -8.39 8.29
C ARG A 40 -0.84 -9.56 8.61
N ASP A 41 -1.17 -9.80 9.88
CA ASP A 41 -2.15 -10.82 10.26
C ASP A 41 -3.55 -10.19 10.40
N LYS A 42 -4.45 -10.56 9.48
CA LYS A 42 -5.84 -10.10 9.48
C LYS A 42 -6.59 -10.38 10.79
N LYS A 43 -6.19 -11.42 11.53
CA LYS A 43 -6.82 -11.76 12.82
C LYS A 43 -6.40 -10.83 13.95
N VAL A 44 -5.33 -10.06 13.78
CA VAL A 44 -4.74 -9.18 14.81
C VAL A 44 -5.11 -7.71 14.57
N LEU A 45 -5.78 -7.39 13.46
CA LEU A 45 -6.04 -6.00 13.06
C LEU A 45 -7.03 -5.24 13.95
N GLY A 46 -7.90 -5.91 14.69
CA GLY A 46 -8.97 -5.28 15.48
C GLY A 46 -8.53 -4.04 16.28
N PRO A 47 -7.49 -4.14 17.13
CA PRO A 47 -6.98 -3.00 17.90
C PRO A 47 -6.35 -1.86 17.07
N LEU A 48 -5.97 -2.14 15.82
CA LEU A 48 -5.29 -1.20 14.92
C LEU A 48 -6.25 -0.47 13.97
N VAL A 49 -7.51 -0.90 13.91
CA VAL A 49 -8.55 -0.34 13.06
C VAL A 49 -9.55 0.47 13.90
N THR A 50 -9.06 1.26 14.84
CA THR A 50 -9.87 2.24 15.57
C THR A 50 -9.57 3.64 15.05
N ASP A 51 -10.53 4.57 15.19
CA ASP A 51 -10.33 5.97 14.78
C ASP A 51 -9.08 6.57 15.42
N GLN A 52 -8.91 6.34 16.71
CA GLN A 52 -7.77 6.84 17.48
C GLN A 52 -6.44 6.25 16.98
N ALA A 53 -6.40 4.95 16.67
CA ALA A 53 -5.20 4.31 16.12
C ALA A 53 -4.86 4.86 14.73
N LEU A 54 -5.86 5.00 13.85
CA LEU A 54 -5.68 5.55 12.51
C LEU A 54 -5.24 7.02 12.55
N LEU A 55 -5.86 7.85 13.39
CA LEU A 55 -5.49 9.25 13.60
C LEU A 55 -4.06 9.40 14.16
N THR A 56 -3.68 8.54 15.11
CA THR A 56 -2.33 8.55 15.69
C THR A 56 -1.28 8.20 14.65
N LEU A 57 -1.49 7.12 13.89
CA LEU A 57 -0.58 6.73 12.82
C LEU A 57 -0.57 7.76 11.69
N ALA A 58 -1.71 8.36 11.37
CA ALA A 58 -1.81 9.43 10.38
C ALA A 58 -0.98 10.66 10.79
N ARG A 59 -1.07 11.07 12.07
CA ARG A 59 -0.29 12.18 12.63
C ARG A 59 1.20 11.87 12.65
N LEU A 60 1.59 10.69 13.15
CA LEU A 60 3.00 10.27 13.18
C LEU A 60 3.58 10.04 11.77
N GLY A 61 2.74 9.73 10.79
CA GLY A 61 3.10 9.59 9.39
C GLY A 61 3.09 10.91 8.61
N GLY A 62 2.68 12.02 9.24
CA GLY A 62 2.61 13.35 8.61
C GLY A 62 1.47 13.55 7.61
N ILE A 63 0.47 12.65 7.58
CA ILE A 63 -0.70 12.75 6.67
C ILE A 63 -1.92 13.42 7.32
N SER A 64 -1.89 13.68 8.62
CA SER A 64 -2.93 14.44 9.32
C SER A 64 -2.35 15.40 10.36
N ASN A 65 -2.91 16.61 10.40
CA ASN A 65 -2.64 17.62 11.44
C ASN A 65 -3.77 17.72 12.48
N THR A 66 -4.74 16.80 12.46
CA THR A 66 -5.87 16.82 13.40
C THR A 66 -5.35 16.66 14.84
N PRO A 67 -5.60 17.62 15.75
CA PRO A 67 -5.28 17.43 17.14
C PRO A 67 -6.11 16.25 17.66
N ILE A 68 -5.42 15.23 18.15
CA ILE A 68 -6.07 14.15 18.89
C ILE A 68 -6.64 14.80 20.14
N ALA A 69 -7.97 14.80 20.28
CA ALA A 69 -8.57 15.14 21.56
C ALA A 69 -8.00 14.14 22.57
N LYS A 70 -7.11 14.61 23.44
CA LYS A 70 -6.85 13.90 24.69
C LYS A 70 -8.22 13.87 25.36
N GLU A 71 -8.80 12.69 25.54
CA GLU A 71 -10.01 12.58 26.35
C GLU A 71 -9.74 13.37 27.63
N GLU A 72 -10.54 14.40 27.87
CA GLU A 72 -10.41 15.24 29.05
C GLU A 72 -10.47 14.31 30.26
N ASP A 73 -9.58 14.52 31.23
CA ASP A 73 -9.52 13.82 32.52
C ASP A 73 -10.90 13.79 33.20
N SER A 74 -11.77 12.85 32.82
CA SER A 74 -12.92 12.46 33.60
C SER A 74 -12.39 11.46 34.61
N CYS A 75 -11.94 11.99 35.75
CA CYS A 75 -11.53 11.30 36.97
C CYS A 75 -11.94 9.80 37.02
N SER A 76 -11.14 8.95 36.40
CA SER A 76 -11.18 7.50 36.52
C SER A 76 -9.73 7.07 36.53
N ASP A 77 -9.24 6.77 37.74
CA ASP A 77 -7.91 6.22 38.05
C ASP A 77 -7.75 4.79 37.53
N ALA A 78 -8.32 4.49 36.35
CA ALA A 78 -8.25 3.19 35.71
C ALA A 78 -6.93 3.11 34.94
N ASP A 79 -6.13 2.10 35.23
CA ASP A 79 -4.90 1.86 34.49
C ASP A 79 -5.31 1.55 33.03
N PRO A 80 -4.78 2.25 32.00
CA PRO A 80 -5.10 1.96 30.61
C PRO A 80 -4.75 0.51 30.18
N TYR A 81 -4.03 -0.22 31.04
CA TYR A 81 -3.75 -1.64 30.87
C TYR A 81 -4.67 -2.57 31.69
N ASP A 82 -5.68 -2.08 32.41
CA ASP A 82 -6.58 -2.93 33.22
C ASP A 82 -7.31 -3.98 32.38
N ASP A 83 -7.86 -3.58 31.22
CA ASP A 83 -8.51 -4.50 30.27
C ASP A 83 -7.50 -5.52 29.67
N VAL A 84 -6.25 -5.10 29.47
CA VAL A 84 -5.15 -5.93 28.99
C VAL A 84 -4.78 -6.97 30.07
N MET A 85 -4.70 -6.54 31.33
CA MET A 85 -4.37 -7.39 32.47
C MET A 85 -5.49 -8.39 32.76
N MET A 86 -6.75 -7.98 32.60
CA MET A 86 -7.92 -8.87 32.64
C MET A 86 -7.83 -9.96 31.55
N ALA A 87 -7.60 -9.58 30.29
CA ALA A 87 -7.47 -10.55 29.19
C ALA A 87 -6.29 -11.53 29.38
N LEU A 88 -5.17 -11.06 29.93
CA LEU A 88 -4.02 -11.90 30.26
C LEU A 88 -4.31 -12.86 31.44
N SER A 89 -5.13 -12.42 32.40
CA SER A 89 -5.53 -13.23 33.55
C SER A 89 -6.48 -14.37 33.13
N GLU A 90 -7.42 -14.13 32.22
CA GLU A 90 -8.32 -15.14 31.66
C GLU A 90 -7.54 -16.21 30.88
N LEU A 91 -6.52 -15.81 30.13
CA LEU A 91 -5.62 -16.73 29.43
C LEU A 91 -4.77 -17.59 30.38
N ARG A 92 -4.44 -17.05 31.56
CA ARG A 92 -3.70 -17.76 32.59
C ARG A 92 -4.61 -18.75 33.33
N SER A 93 -5.87 -18.37 33.59
CA SER A 93 -6.88 -19.23 34.22
C SER A 93 -7.30 -20.39 33.32
N GLY A 94 -7.36 -20.19 31.99
CA GLY A 94 -7.63 -21.28 31.02
C GLY A 94 -6.49 -22.31 30.85
N ARG A 95 -5.35 -22.14 31.54
CA ARG A 95 -4.21 -23.11 31.54
C ARG A 95 -4.11 -23.93 32.81
N LEU A 96 -4.98 -23.72 33.81
CA LEU A 96 -4.94 -24.44 35.09
C LEU A 96 -5.91 -25.63 35.17
N ASP A 97 -6.64 -25.95 34.10
CA ASP A 97 -7.65 -27.02 34.09
C ASP A 97 -7.24 -28.21 33.20
N GLU A 98 -5.98 -28.64 33.30
CA GLU A 98 -5.59 -30.01 32.91
C GLU A 98 -5.52 -30.87 34.17
N GLY A 99 -6.69 -31.28 34.67
CA GLY A 99 -6.81 -32.13 35.85
C GLY A 99 -8.20 -32.72 36.02
N GLU A 100 -8.43 -33.84 35.32
CA GLU A 100 -9.41 -34.91 35.61
C GLU A 100 -10.93 -34.60 35.55
N ASP A 101 -11.54 -35.21 34.53
CA ASP A 101 -12.91 -35.75 34.44
C ASP A 101 -14.17 -34.84 34.47
N ASP A 102 -14.87 -34.93 33.33
CA ASP A 102 -16.29 -35.29 33.18
C ASP A 102 -17.20 -34.31 32.41
N MET A 103 -18.08 -34.92 31.62
CA MET A 103 -18.98 -34.34 30.61
C MET A 103 -19.93 -33.25 31.12
N SER A 104 -19.98 -32.10 30.43
CA SER A 104 -21.26 -31.51 29.96
C SER A 104 -21.03 -30.31 29.03
N SER A 105 -21.89 -30.19 28.03
CA SER A 105 -21.88 -29.10 27.06
C SER A 105 -22.39 -27.81 27.69
N GLU A 106 -21.65 -26.71 27.56
CA GLU A 106 -22.24 -25.37 27.57
C GLU A 106 -21.37 -24.42 26.73
N SER A 107 -22.03 -23.78 25.75
CA SER A 107 -21.46 -22.79 24.86
C SER A 107 -21.28 -21.48 25.62
N VAL A 108 -20.03 -21.10 25.91
CA VAL A 108 -19.72 -19.77 26.42
C VAL A 108 -19.50 -18.83 25.22
N ASP A 109 -20.56 -18.10 24.86
CA ASP A 109 -20.51 -16.93 23.98
C ASP A 109 -19.74 -15.82 24.72
N LEU A 110 -18.51 -15.54 24.31
CA LEU A 110 -17.73 -14.43 24.87
C LEU A 110 -18.19 -13.14 24.19
N MET A 111 -18.99 -12.38 24.94
CA MET A 111 -19.54 -11.07 24.57
C MET A 111 -18.46 -10.13 24.00
N VAL A 112 -18.71 -9.70 22.77
CA VAL A 112 -18.18 -8.48 22.17
C VAL A 112 -18.49 -7.30 23.10
N TRP A 113 -17.45 -6.61 23.58
CA TRP A 113 -17.63 -5.33 24.27
C TRP A 113 -17.77 -4.24 23.23
N GLY A 114 -19.00 -3.71 23.14
CA GLY A 114 -19.30 -2.45 22.50
C GLY A 114 -19.60 -1.38 23.54
N SER A 115 -19.23 -0.14 23.22
CA SER A 115 -19.94 1.11 23.54
C SER A 115 -19.36 2.20 22.63
N GLY A 116 -20.09 3.07 21.94
CA GLY A 116 -21.51 3.38 22.03
C GLY A 116 -22.18 3.57 20.67
N ASP A 117 -23.45 3.21 20.69
CA ASP A 117 -24.59 3.60 19.85
C ASP A 117 -24.30 4.65 18.76
N TRP A 118 -24.43 4.26 17.48
CA TRP A 118 -25.02 5.07 16.41
C TRP A 118 -25.42 4.18 15.22
N CYS A 119 -26.61 4.51 14.68
CA CYS A 119 -27.19 4.11 13.41
C CYS A 119 -28.13 2.88 13.38
N LYS A 120 -29.42 3.22 13.41
CA LYS A 120 -30.57 2.36 13.13
C LYS A 120 -30.48 1.69 11.75
N GLU A 121 -30.90 0.43 11.74
CA GLU A 121 -31.21 -0.41 10.59
C GLU A 121 -31.86 0.34 9.41
N ARG A 122 -31.34 0.10 8.20
CA ARG A 122 -32.17 -0.08 7.01
C ARG A 122 -31.91 -1.44 6.39
N LYS A 123 -32.98 -2.22 6.27
CA LYS A 123 -33.04 -3.54 5.62
C LYS A 123 -32.96 -3.40 4.10
N ALA A 124 -32.12 -4.20 3.46
CA ALA A 124 -32.25 -4.64 2.08
C ALA A 124 -31.70 -6.08 2.00
N SER A 125 -32.57 -7.07 2.18
CA SER A 125 -33.04 -8.01 1.15
C SER A 125 -31.97 -8.96 0.59
N THR A 126 -31.97 -10.17 1.15
CA THR A 126 -32.00 -11.48 0.46
C THR A 126 -31.19 -11.61 -0.83
N PHE A 127 -30.09 -12.38 -0.80
CA PHE A 127 -29.89 -13.49 -1.76
C PHE A 127 -28.97 -14.58 -1.17
N SER A 128 -29.51 -15.79 -1.29
CA SER A 128 -29.12 -17.14 -0.90
C SER A 128 -27.63 -17.56 -0.81
N ASN A 129 -27.38 -18.32 0.26
CA ASN A 129 -26.37 -19.36 0.48
C ASN A 129 -25.97 -20.18 -0.75
N MET A 130 -24.67 -20.49 -0.85
CA MET A 130 -24.20 -21.87 -1.08
C MET A 130 -22.85 -22.11 -0.37
N SER A 131 -22.85 -23.06 0.56
CA SER A 131 -21.67 -23.64 1.21
C SER A 131 -20.87 -24.51 0.25
N LEU A 132 -19.56 -24.70 0.50
CA LEU A 132 -18.87 -25.99 0.47
C LEU A 132 -17.46 -25.86 1.10
N GLY A 133 -17.07 -26.89 1.86
CA GLY A 133 -15.95 -26.92 2.82
C GLY A 133 -14.53 -27.08 2.25
N PRO A 134 -13.53 -27.26 3.14
CA PRO A 134 -12.13 -27.01 2.84
C PRO A 134 -11.39 -28.25 2.32
N SER A 135 -10.53 -28.07 1.32
CA SER A 135 -9.58 -29.09 0.89
C SER A 135 -8.15 -28.65 1.19
N ARG A 136 -7.54 -29.33 2.16
CA ARG A 136 -6.10 -29.26 2.47
C ARG A 136 -5.30 -29.89 1.34
N ARG A 137 -4.34 -29.17 0.75
CA ARG A 137 -3.10 -29.79 0.23
C ARG A 137 -1.89 -28.93 0.58
N LYS A 138 -0.97 -29.55 1.31
CA LYS A 138 0.38 -29.07 1.62
C LYS A 138 1.21 -29.07 0.33
N SER A 139 2.04 -28.04 0.14
CA SER A 139 3.29 -28.19 -0.61
C SER A 139 4.37 -27.35 0.05
N SER A 140 5.47 -28.02 0.32
CA SER A 140 6.64 -27.60 1.08
C SER A 140 7.76 -27.18 0.13
N VAL A 141 8.25 -25.94 0.21
CA VAL A 141 9.66 -25.60 -0.02
C VAL A 141 9.99 -24.35 0.80
N PHE A 142 10.34 -24.53 2.08
CA PHE A 142 11.04 -23.50 2.85
C PHE A 142 12.52 -23.54 2.43
N LYS A 143 12.98 -22.54 1.67
CA LYS A 143 14.41 -22.19 1.66
C LYS A 143 14.64 -21.14 2.75
N ALA A 144 15.33 -21.56 3.79
CA ALA A 144 15.79 -20.72 4.88
C ALA A 144 16.74 -19.63 4.33
N LEU A 145 16.46 -18.36 4.65
CA LEU A 145 17.41 -17.26 4.47
C LEU A 145 18.36 -17.27 5.67
N MET A 146 19.65 -17.41 5.40
CA MET A 146 20.72 -17.34 6.40
C MET A 146 20.90 -15.89 6.89
N PRO A 147 21.29 -15.66 8.16
CA PRO A 147 21.51 -14.31 8.69
C PRO A 147 22.65 -13.59 7.96
N GLY A 148 22.38 -12.37 7.48
CA GLY A 148 23.36 -11.46 6.92
C GLY A 148 24.41 -11.03 7.96
N LYS A 149 25.66 -10.92 7.49
CA LYS A 149 26.86 -10.62 8.25
C LYS A 149 26.79 -9.20 8.82
N ARG A 150 27.07 -9.06 10.12
CA ARG A 150 27.11 -7.80 10.87
C ARG A 150 28.32 -6.98 10.42
N ASP A 151 28.10 -5.86 9.76
CA ASP A 151 29.16 -4.87 9.50
C ASP A 151 29.31 -3.92 10.70
N SER A 152 30.53 -3.86 11.19
CA SER A 152 31.00 -2.94 12.23
C SER A 152 31.51 -1.64 11.59
N ARG A 153 30.82 -0.53 11.83
CA ARG A 153 31.34 0.85 11.79
C ARG A 153 30.71 1.55 13.01
N GLY A 154 31.45 2.10 13.96
CA GLY A 154 32.62 2.95 13.82
C GLY A 154 32.19 4.31 14.35
N SER A 155 32.45 4.54 15.64
CA SER A 155 32.18 5.79 16.38
C SER A 155 32.73 7.01 15.64
N LEU A 156 31.97 8.10 15.58
CA LEU A 156 32.37 9.51 15.80
C LEU A 156 31.29 10.46 15.25
N GLY A 157 30.84 11.41 16.09
CA GLY A 157 30.17 12.65 15.65
C GLY A 157 28.70 12.79 16.05
N ALA A 158 28.45 13.17 17.31
CA ALA A 158 27.14 13.65 17.77
C ALA A 158 26.85 15.03 17.14
N GLY A 159 25.74 15.15 16.41
CA GLY A 159 25.28 16.41 15.83
C GLY A 159 24.11 16.31 14.85
N ASP A 160 24.06 15.26 14.03
CA ASP A 160 23.10 15.16 12.89
C ASP A 160 22.15 13.95 12.98
N GLN A 161 22.07 13.27 14.12
CA GLN A 161 21.43 11.95 14.22
C GLN A 161 19.90 12.00 14.44
N GLU A 162 19.36 13.10 14.98
CA GLU A 162 17.92 13.18 15.33
C GLU A 162 17.01 13.42 14.11
N GLU A 163 17.43 14.19 13.11
CA GLU A 163 16.63 14.38 11.88
C GLU A 163 16.47 13.08 11.07
N GLY A 164 17.47 12.19 11.13
CA GLY A 164 17.43 10.89 10.45
C GLY A 164 16.47 9.90 11.09
N ASP A 165 16.42 9.87 12.43
CA ASP A 165 15.60 8.91 13.18
C ASP A 165 14.10 9.23 13.08
N GLU A 166 13.73 10.51 13.05
CA GLU A 166 12.33 10.91 12.87
C GLU A 166 11.81 10.59 11.46
N GLU A 167 12.60 10.86 10.42
CA GLU A 167 12.24 10.51 9.04
C GLU A 167 12.15 8.99 8.86
N ALA A 168 13.08 8.24 9.45
CA ALA A 168 13.02 6.77 9.45
C ALA A 168 11.74 6.26 10.13
N ASN A 169 11.35 6.88 11.25
CA ASN A 169 10.11 6.55 11.95
C ASN A 169 8.88 6.89 11.10
N ARG A 170 8.81 8.06 10.46
CA ARG A 170 7.71 8.43 9.54
C ARG A 170 7.54 7.39 8.42
N LYS A 171 8.64 6.99 7.78
CA LYS A 171 8.62 5.93 6.75
C LYS A 171 8.08 4.61 7.29
N GLU A 172 8.47 4.24 8.52
CA GLU A 172 8.00 2.99 9.13
C GLU A 172 6.52 3.07 9.55
N VAL A 173 6.06 4.22 10.08
CA VAL A 173 4.64 4.48 10.36
C VAL A 173 3.81 4.28 9.09
N MET A 174 4.26 4.84 7.96
CA MET A 174 3.52 4.74 6.71
C MET A 174 3.40 3.28 6.24
N LYS A 175 4.43 2.46 6.41
CA LYS A 175 4.35 1.02 6.13
C LYS A 175 3.34 0.30 7.02
N VAL A 176 3.25 0.67 8.30
CA VAL A 176 2.23 0.12 9.22
C VAL A 176 0.83 0.54 8.77
N PHE A 177 0.63 1.83 8.54
CA PHE A 177 -0.66 2.40 8.12
C PHE A 177 -1.16 1.76 6.82
N CYS A 178 -0.28 1.64 5.81
CA CYS A 178 -0.62 1.01 4.53
C CYS A 178 -0.98 -0.47 4.67
N ASN A 179 -0.29 -1.22 5.55
CA ASN A 179 -0.67 -2.62 5.81
C ASN A 179 -2.07 -2.73 6.44
N ILE A 180 -2.41 -1.81 7.35
CA ILE A 180 -3.72 -1.79 8.02
C ILE A 180 -4.82 -1.49 6.99
N VAL A 181 -4.65 -0.41 6.21
CA VAL A 181 -5.59 -0.01 5.15
C VAL A 181 -5.71 -1.10 4.08
N TYR A 182 -4.61 -1.71 3.65
CA TYR A 182 -4.66 -2.78 2.66
C TYR A 182 -5.43 -4.02 3.15
N ASN A 183 -5.28 -4.38 4.43
CA ASN A 183 -5.86 -5.62 4.97
C ASN A 183 -7.25 -5.47 5.59
N SER A 184 -7.77 -4.25 5.76
CA SER A 184 -9.06 -3.97 6.41
C SER A 184 -9.95 -3.05 5.57
N ALA A 185 -11.08 -3.56 5.09
CA ALA A 185 -12.07 -2.77 4.35
C ALA A 185 -12.64 -1.61 5.19
N TRP A 186 -12.88 -1.85 6.48
CA TRP A 186 -13.32 -0.79 7.40
C TRP A 186 -12.28 0.32 7.51
N ALA A 187 -10.97 -0.01 7.55
CA ALA A 187 -9.92 1.00 7.60
C ALA A 187 -9.79 1.76 6.27
N GLN A 188 -10.14 1.16 5.14
CA GLN A 188 -10.22 1.84 3.84
C GLN A 188 -11.35 2.87 3.83
N GLU A 189 -12.55 2.45 4.23
CA GLU A 189 -13.72 3.32 4.32
C GLU A 189 -13.45 4.47 5.31
N ARG A 190 -12.91 4.15 6.49
CA ARG A 190 -12.62 5.18 7.50
C ARG A 190 -11.50 6.13 7.09
N ALA A 191 -10.47 5.64 6.39
CA ALA A 191 -9.44 6.50 5.82
C ALA A 191 -9.98 7.42 4.71
N SER A 192 -10.97 6.96 3.94
CA SER A 192 -11.69 7.78 2.97
C SER A 192 -12.57 8.83 3.67
N GLU A 193 -13.37 8.44 4.66
CA GLU A 193 -14.24 9.34 5.43
C GLU A 193 -13.46 10.44 6.18
N LEU A 194 -12.30 10.10 6.75
CA LEU A 194 -11.45 11.05 7.46
C LEU A 194 -10.55 11.88 6.53
N ARG A 195 -10.77 11.81 5.20
CA ARG A 195 -9.95 12.47 4.16
C ARG A 195 -8.45 12.13 4.26
N PHE A 196 -8.09 11.01 4.87
CA PHE A 196 -6.71 10.51 4.83
C PHE A 196 -6.32 10.05 3.42
N VAL A 197 -7.27 9.86 2.51
CA VAL A 197 -6.97 9.63 1.08
C VAL A 197 -6.47 10.92 0.44
N GLU A 198 -7.12 12.07 0.65
CA GLU A 198 -6.62 13.38 0.23
C GLU A 198 -5.25 13.68 0.87
N GLY A 199 -5.14 13.48 2.18
CA GLY A 199 -3.87 13.63 2.91
C GLY A 199 -2.79 12.65 2.47
N GLY A 200 -3.14 11.40 2.21
CA GLY A 200 -2.25 10.33 1.77
C GLY A 200 -1.75 10.54 0.35
N VAL A 201 -2.64 10.89 -0.58
CA VAL A 201 -2.28 11.31 -1.93
C VAL A 201 -1.36 12.53 -1.86
N CYS A 202 -1.68 13.55 -1.06
CA CYS A 202 -0.85 14.74 -0.90
C CYS A 202 0.56 14.43 -0.36
N VAL A 203 0.67 13.65 0.71
CA VAL A 203 1.97 13.29 1.31
C VAL A 203 2.77 12.38 0.40
N LEU A 204 2.16 11.34 -0.18
CA LEU A 204 2.87 10.44 -1.08
C LEU A 204 3.30 11.15 -2.36
N THR A 205 2.48 12.09 -2.86
CA THR A 205 2.90 12.99 -3.96
C THR A 205 4.09 13.85 -3.53
N SER A 206 4.10 14.37 -2.30
CA SER A 206 5.24 15.13 -1.77
C SER A 206 6.51 14.27 -1.60
N VAL A 207 6.36 13.00 -1.22
CA VAL A 207 7.46 12.03 -1.17
C VAL A 207 8.01 11.79 -2.57
N LEU A 208 7.14 11.59 -3.57
CA LEU A 208 7.56 11.47 -4.97
C LEU A 208 8.30 12.72 -5.46
N GLU A 209 7.77 13.91 -5.15
CA GLU A 209 8.41 15.18 -5.50
C GLU A 209 9.83 15.28 -4.92
N ARG A 210 10.03 14.87 -3.67
CA ARG A 210 11.35 14.85 -3.03
C ARG A 210 12.28 13.81 -3.62
N CYS A 211 11.80 12.57 -3.83
CA CYS A 211 12.61 11.48 -4.40
C CYS A 211 13.09 11.81 -5.81
N LEU A 212 12.27 12.51 -6.59
CA LEU A 212 12.56 12.83 -7.99
C LEU A 212 13.09 14.25 -8.19
N CYS A 213 13.39 14.98 -7.11
CA CYS A 213 13.87 16.37 -7.16
C CYS A 213 12.99 17.29 -8.02
N VAL A 214 11.66 17.13 -7.94
CA VAL A 214 10.70 17.86 -8.77
C VAL A 214 10.80 19.36 -8.51
N GLN A 215 10.98 20.12 -9.59
CA GLN A 215 10.93 21.58 -9.58
C GLN A 215 9.75 22.07 -10.41
N TRP A 216 8.87 22.88 -9.83
CA TRP A 216 7.67 23.36 -10.51
C TRP A 216 7.95 24.66 -11.28
N LYS A 217 7.56 24.69 -12.55
CA LYS A 217 7.56 25.90 -13.39
C LYS A 217 6.20 26.60 -13.35
N ASP A 218 5.11 25.82 -13.34
CA ASP A 218 3.72 26.26 -13.24
C ASP A 218 2.90 25.21 -12.47
N HIS A 219 1.61 25.46 -12.24
CA HIS A 219 0.69 24.64 -11.42
C HIS A 219 0.80 23.13 -11.65
N TYR A 220 0.97 22.69 -12.90
CA TYR A 220 1.11 21.27 -13.27
C TYR A 220 2.26 21.02 -14.26
N GLU A 221 3.22 21.94 -14.37
CA GLU A 221 4.39 21.83 -15.25
C GLU A 221 5.67 21.71 -14.45
N VAL A 222 6.37 20.59 -14.63
CA VAL A 222 7.65 20.31 -13.97
C VAL A 222 8.77 20.77 -14.88
N PHE A 223 9.73 21.50 -14.32
CA PHE A 223 10.96 21.89 -14.99
C PHE A 223 11.81 20.66 -15.27
N LEU A 224 12.15 20.44 -16.54
CA LEU A 224 13.05 19.37 -16.98
C LEU A 224 14.41 19.99 -17.30
N GLU A 225 15.43 19.65 -16.52
CA GLU A 225 16.81 20.01 -16.82
C GLU A 225 17.49 18.84 -17.57
N PRO A 226 17.79 18.96 -18.87
CA PRO A 226 18.34 17.85 -19.66
C PRO A 226 19.70 17.35 -19.19
N SER A 227 20.43 18.17 -18.43
CA SER A 227 21.73 17.85 -17.85
C SER A 227 21.68 17.50 -16.35
N ALA A 228 20.49 17.27 -15.80
CA ALA A 228 20.35 16.84 -14.42
C ALA A 228 21.05 15.48 -14.19
N PRO A 229 21.67 15.27 -13.02
CA PRO A 229 22.21 13.96 -12.67
C PRO A 229 21.09 12.91 -12.64
N PRO A 230 21.39 11.64 -13.00
CA PRO A 230 20.41 10.57 -12.87
C PRO A 230 20.02 10.38 -11.40
N VAL A 231 18.76 10.01 -11.17
CA VAL A 231 18.25 9.72 -9.82
C VAL A 231 18.83 8.41 -9.32
N GLY A 232 19.28 8.41 -8.06
CA GLY A 232 19.90 7.28 -7.38
C GLY A 232 18.93 6.12 -7.11
N LEU A 233 19.50 4.92 -6.95
CA LEU A 233 18.71 3.69 -6.76
C LEU A 233 17.81 3.74 -5.52
N GLU A 234 18.28 4.30 -4.40
CA GLU A 234 17.52 4.37 -3.16
C GLU A 234 16.28 5.26 -3.32
N GLU A 235 16.43 6.41 -3.96
CA GLU A 235 15.35 7.34 -4.25
C GLU A 235 14.33 6.73 -5.21
N ILE A 236 14.78 6.03 -6.26
CA ILE A 236 13.90 5.32 -7.19
C ILE A 236 13.11 4.22 -6.47
N GLN A 237 13.74 3.40 -5.63
CA GLN A 237 13.04 2.37 -4.85
C GLN A 237 12.01 3.00 -3.91
N GLN A 238 12.33 4.12 -3.26
CA GLN A 238 11.38 4.85 -2.43
C GLN A 238 10.19 5.38 -3.25
N ALA A 239 10.45 5.90 -4.46
CA ALA A 239 9.40 6.35 -5.36
C ALA A 239 8.49 5.20 -5.84
N GLN A 240 9.07 4.04 -6.16
CA GLN A 240 8.31 2.83 -6.52
C GLN A 240 7.39 2.38 -5.38
N GLU A 241 7.87 2.36 -4.14
CA GLU A 241 7.03 2.01 -2.98
C GLU A 241 5.91 3.03 -2.76
N ALA A 242 6.19 4.33 -2.92
CA ALA A 242 5.17 5.36 -2.84
C ALA A 242 4.09 5.18 -3.94
N LEU A 243 4.48 4.87 -5.18
CA LEU A 243 3.54 4.58 -6.27
C LEU A 243 2.71 3.33 -6.01
N LYS A 244 3.28 2.26 -5.45
CA LYS A 244 2.53 1.05 -5.07
C LYS A 244 1.46 1.36 -4.02
N ILE A 245 1.78 2.21 -3.05
CA ILE A 245 0.82 2.65 -2.03
C ILE A 245 -0.25 3.53 -2.69
N LEU A 246 0.16 4.53 -3.48
CA LEU A 246 -0.73 5.43 -4.22
C LEU A 246 -1.73 4.65 -5.06
N PHE A 247 -1.28 3.69 -5.86
CA PHE A 247 -2.14 2.82 -6.66
C PHE A 247 -3.20 2.12 -5.80
N ASN A 248 -2.82 1.56 -4.65
CA ASN A 248 -3.77 0.87 -3.78
C ASN A 248 -4.83 1.81 -3.19
N ILE A 249 -4.43 3.02 -2.76
CA ILE A 249 -5.38 3.98 -2.16
C ILE A 249 -6.27 4.64 -3.21
N THR A 250 -5.78 4.90 -4.43
CA THR A 250 -6.58 5.49 -5.51
C THR A 250 -7.49 4.45 -6.15
N HIS A 251 -7.03 3.21 -6.30
CA HIS A 251 -7.85 2.13 -6.86
C HIS A 251 -9.00 1.72 -5.94
N SER A 252 -8.80 1.73 -4.62
CA SER A 252 -9.85 1.33 -3.66
C SER A 252 -10.96 2.37 -3.51
N THR A 253 -10.73 3.62 -3.90
CA THR A 253 -11.67 4.76 -3.74
C THR A 253 -12.29 5.24 -5.06
N HIS A 254 -12.04 4.50 -6.15
CA HIS A 254 -12.34 4.81 -7.56
C HIS A 254 -13.58 5.69 -7.78
N THR A 255 -13.39 7.01 -7.74
CA THR A 255 -14.41 8.03 -8.02
C THR A 255 -14.01 8.75 -9.30
N GLN A 256 -14.78 8.60 -10.38
CA GLN A 256 -14.44 9.20 -11.68
C GLN A 256 -14.83 10.69 -11.80
N ASP A 257 -15.60 11.20 -10.84
CA ASP A 257 -16.04 12.60 -10.79
C ASP A 257 -15.74 13.18 -9.39
N PRO A 258 -14.46 13.39 -9.05
CA PRO A 258 -14.07 13.94 -7.76
C PRO A 258 -14.45 15.43 -7.66
N PRO A 259 -14.68 15.96 -6.44
CA PRO A 259 -14.82 17.39 -6.21
C PRO A 259 -13.53 18.14 -6.61
N GLU A 260 -13.63 19.44 -6.92
CA GLU A 260 -12.52 20.22 -7.48
C GLU A 260 -11.24 20.22 -6.60
N GLU A 261 -11.41 20.22 -5.27
CA GLU A 261 -10.28 20.15 -4.33
C GLU A 261 -9.50 18.83 -4.48
N GLU A 262 -10.20 17.71 -4.62
CA GLU A 262 -9.61 16.39 -4.79
C GLU A 262 -9.08 16.20 -6.23
N ALA A 263 -9.79 16.74 -7.23
CA ALA A 263 -9.32 16.79 -8.61
C ALA A 263 -7.97 17.52 -8.73
N ALA A 264 -7.78 18.61 -7.99
CA ALA A 264 -6.51 19.33 -7.96
C ALA A 264 -5.36 18.47 -7.39
N LEU A 265 -5.62 17.63 -6.39
CA LEU A 265 -4.65 16.67 -5.85
C LEU A 265 -4.28 15.62 -6.89
N TYR A 266 -5.26 15.06 -7.59
CA TYR A 266 -5.01 14.06 -8.64
C TYR A 266 -4.30 14.65 -9.86
N ARG A 267 -4.60 15.88 -10.26
CA ARG A 267 -3.86 16.59 -11.31
C ARG A 267 -2.41 16.83 -10.92
N ARG A 268 -2.14 17.20 -9.66
CA ARG A 268 -0.77 17.36 -9.15
C ARG A 268 -0.03 16.02 -9.17
N LEU A 269 -0.67 14.95 -8.68
CA LEU A 269 -0.11 13.60 -8.75
C LEU A 269 0.17 13.17 -10.20
N ALA A 270 -0.77 13.38 -11.13
CA ALA A 270 -0.59 13.04 -12.54
C ALA A 270 0.58 13.82 -13.17
N ALA A 271 0.80 15.08 -12.79
CA ALA A 271 1.96 15.85 -13.23
C ALA A 271 3.29 15.31 -12.69
N VAL A 272 3.33 14.81 -11.45
CA VAL A 272 4.50 14.12 -10.90
C VAL A 272 4.71 12.77 -11.59
N ILE A 273 3.65 12.01 -11.85
CA ILE A 273 3.74 10.74 -12.58
C ILE A 273 4.25 10.96 -14.01
N ARG A 274 3.83 12.06 -14.68
CA ARG A 274 4.41 12.46 -15.98
C ARG A 274 5.92 12.62 -15.89
N HIS A 275 6.43 13.18 -14.79
CA HIS A 275 7.87 13.29 -14.56
C HIS A 275 8.53 11.92 -14.34
N CYS A 276 7.90 10.98 -13.62
CA CYS A 276 8.39 9.59 -13.49
C CYS A 276 8.62 8.89 -14.84
N LEU A 277 7.87 9.25 -15.87
CA LEU A 277 7.99 8.64 -17.20
C LEU A 277 9.20 9.13 -18.00
N VAL A 278 9.74 10.30 -17.65
CA VAL A 278 10.83 10.97 -18.40
C VAL A 278 12.12 11.14 -17.59
N VAL A 279 12.09 10.86 -16.29
CA VAL A 279 13.26 11.01 -15.42
C VAL A 279 14.37 10.02 -15.79
N SER A 280 15.61 10.49 -15.75
CA SER A 280 16.79 9.65 -15.97
C SER A 280 17.18 8.96 -14.66
N CYS A 281 17.41 7.65 -14.71
CA CYS A 281 17.77 6.84 -13.54
C CYS A 281 19.16 6.21 -13.74
N GLU A 282 19.86 5.88 -12.65
CA GLU A 282 21.16 5.20 -12.73
C GLU A 282 21.05 3.77 -13.28
N GLU A 283 19.99 3.06 -12.90
CA GLU A 283 19.72 1.68 -13.34
C GLU A 283 18.51 1.62 -14.28
N GLU A 284 18.71 1.02 -15.45
CA GLU A 284 17.66 0.91 -16.48
C GLU A 284 16.50 0.02 -16.02
N ASP A 285 16.78 -1.10 -15.33
CA ASP A 285 15.75 -2.01 -14.79
C ASP A 285 14.84 -1.29 -13.77
N ALA A 286 15.44 -0.50 -12.87
CA ALA A 286 14.71 0.28 -11.87
C ALA A 286 13.85 1.38 -12.53
N ALA A 287 14.34 1.99 -13.60
CA ALA A 287 13.58 2.96 -14.40
C ALA A 287 12.35 2.30 -15.07
N ASP A 288 12.53 1.10 -15.61
CA ASP A 288 11.48 0.35 -16.30
C ASP A 288 10.38 -0.14 -15.34
N GLU A 289 10.77 -0.50 -14.11
CA GLU A 289 9.84 -0.79 -13.02
C GLU A 289 9.10 0.47 -12.54
N LEU A 290 9.79 1.60 -12.40
CA LEU A 290 9.18 2.88 -12.03
C LEU A 290 8.09 3.28 -13.04
N LYS A 291 8.39 3.19 -14.34
CA LYS A 291 7.43 3.47 -15.43
C LYS A 291 6.21 2.56 -15.37
N GLY A 292 6.37 1.30 -14.94
CA GLY A 292 5.27 0.37 -14.74
C GLY A 292 4.35 0.77 -13.59
N HIS A 293 4.93 1.13 -12.45
CA HIS A 293 4.17 1.62 -11.30
C HIS A 293 3.49 2.97 -11.57
N ALA A 294 4.14 3.84 -12.34
CA ALA A 294 3.56 5.08 -12.85
C ALA A 294 2.33 4.81 -13.72
N ALA A 295 2.45 3.92 -14.73
CA ALA A 295 1.34 3.56 -15.60
C ALA A 295 0.15 2.95 -14.85
N ASN A 296 0.41 2.06 -13.88
CA ASN A 296 -0.63 1.49 -13.03
C ASN A 296 -1.33 2.56 -12.19
N THR A 297 -0.58 3.53 -11.65
CA THR A 297 -1.17 4.60 -10.85
C THR A 297 -2.05 5.52 -11.71
N LEU A 298 -1.60 5.85 -12.94
CA LEU A 298 -2.41 6.64 -13.89
C LEU A 298 -3.74 5.97 -14.23
N SER A 299 -3.77 4.64 -14.36
CA SER A 299 -5.01 3.91 -14.68
C SER A 299 -6.04 3.92 -13.55
N ALA A 300 -5.62 4.24 -12.32
CA ALA A 300 -6.49 4.39 -11.17
C ALA A 300 -6.98 5.84 -10.95
N LEU A 301 -6.48 6.83 -11.71
CA LEU A 301 -6.89 8.23 -11.56
C LEU A 301 -8.18 8.54 -12.32
N PRO A 302 -8.93 9.59 -11.91
CA PRO A 302 -10.10 10.07 -12.64
C PRO A 302 -9.70 10.62 -14.02
N LEU A 303 -10.46 10.28 -15.06
CA LEU A 303 -10.15 10.69 -16.43
C LEU A 303 -10.06 12.21 -16.61
N SER A 304 -10.86 12.97 -15.85
CA SER A 304 -10.89 14.44 -15.85
C SER A 304 -9.60 15.09 -15.32
N CYS A 305 -8.72 14.32 -14.67
CA CYS A 305 -7.46 14.78 -14.09
C CYS A 305 -6.23 14.42 -14.94
N LEU A 306 -6.41 13.64 -16.02
CA LEU A 306 -5.33 13.23 -16.92
C LEU A 306 -5.05 14.25 -18.02
N ASP A 307 -5.83 15.34 -18.08
CA ASP A 307 -5.64 16.47 -18.98
C ASP A 307 -4.24 17.08 -18.86
N VAL A 308 -3.68 17.07 -17.64
CA VAL A 308 -2.32 17.56 -17.37
C VAL A 308 -1.23 16.80 -18.12
N LEU A 309 -1.48 15.57 -18.59
CA LEU A 309 -0.48 14.80 -19.33
C LEU A 309 -0.16 15.41 -20.70
N VAL A 310 -1.09 16.18 -21.27
CA VAL A 310 -1.00 16.78 -22.61
C VAL A 310 -1.05 18.32 -22.61
N SER A 311 -1.36 18.93 -21.47
CA SER A 311 -1.51 20.39 -21.34
C SER A 311 -0.19 21.17 -21.26
N VAL A 312 0.95 20.47 -21.25
CA VAL A 312 2.29 21.10 -21.20
C VAL A 312 2.55 21.87 -22.48
N THR A 313 3.12 23.07 -22.38
CA THR A 313 3.48 23.84 -23.58
C THR A 313 4.47 23.06 -24.44
N PRO A 314 4.18 22.79 -25.71
CA PRO A 314 5.10 22.05 -26.56
C PRO A 314 6.32 22.89 -26.93
N ASN A 315 7.50 22.28 -26.85
CA ASN A 315 8.73 22.86 -27.38
C ASN A 315 8.85 22.57 -28.88
N PRO A 316 9.71 23.28 -29.64
CA PRO A 316 9.93 23.01 -31.06
C PRO A 316 10.37 21.57 -31.34
N ASP A 317 11.08 20.95 -30.39
CA ASP A 317 11.59 19.57 -30.48
C ASP A 317 10.63 18.52 -29.89
N SER A 318 9.48 18.93 -29.33
CA SER A 318 8.49 18.03 -28.76
C SER A 318 7.68 17.31 -29.84
N HIS A 319 7.23 16.10 -29.53
CA HIS A 319 6.19 15.43 -30.30
C HIS A 319 4.89 16.20 -30.16
N GLN A 320 4.31 16.62 -31.30
CA GLN A 320 3.08 17.43 -31.31
C GLN A 320 2.01 16.78 -32.19
N MET A 321 0.76 16.83 -31.72
CA MET A 321 -0.41 16.45 -32.52
C MET A 321 -1.50 17.48 -32.30
N ASN A 322 -1.96 18.12 -33.39
CA ASN A 322 -2.95 19.20 -33.35
C ASN A 322 -2.59 20.36 -32.38
N GLY A 323 -1.29 20.65 -32.22
CA GLY A 323 -0.79 21.69 -31.32
C GLY A 323 -0.71 21.30 -29.84
N ALA A 324 -1.09 20.07 -29.47
CA ALA A 324 -0.90 19.54 -28.12
C ALA A 324 0.45 18.83 -27.98
N ASN A 325 1.06 18.90 -26.79
CA ASN A 325 2.27 18.16 -26.47
C ASN A 325 1.95 16.67 -26.27
N MET A 326 2.64 15.81 -27.02
CA MET A 326 2.45 14.36 -27.03
C MET A 326 3.64 13.61 -26.44
N ASP A 327 4.62 14.28 -25.83
CA ASP A 327 5.83 13.65 -25.28
C ASP A 327 5.50 12.61 -24.20
N CYS A 328 4.57 12.93 -23.29
CA CYS A 328 4.13 11.99 -22.26
C CYS A 328 3.47 10.75 -22.88
N VAL A 329 2.58 10.97 -23.84
CA VAL A 329 1.85 9.89 -24.53
C VAL A 329 2.83 9.04 -25.34
N HIS A 330 3.78 9.66 -26.03
CA HIS A 330 4.82 8.98 -26.79
C HIS A 330 5.71 8.10 -25.89
N ASN A 331 6.12 8.60 -24.72
CA ASN A 331 6.88 7.84 -23.74
C ASN A 331 6.09 6.65 -23.17
N LEU A 332 4.80 6.85 -22.86
CA LEU A 332 3.91 5.75 -22.43
C LEU A 332 3.76 4.69 -23.52
N LEU A 333 3.52 5.11 -24.76
CA LEU A 333 3.39 4.19 -25.90
C LEU A 333 4.68 3.43 -26.13
N THR A 334 5.82 4.12 -26.11
CA THR A 334 7.14 3.49 -26.28
C THR A 334 7.42 2.49 -25.14
N TYR A 335 7.04 2.81 -23.90
CA TYR A 335 7.13 1.89 -22.77
C TYR A 335 6.23 0.66 -22.96
N MET A 336 4.96 0.88 -23.33
CA MET A 336 4.00 -0.21 -23.59
C MET A 336 4.44 -1.08 -24.75
N GLU A 337 4.96 -0.50 -25.84
CA GLU A 337 5.50 -1.22 -27.00
C GLU A 337 6.72 -2.05 -26.61
N ARG A 338 7.67 -1.52 -25.82
CA ARG A 338 8.81 -2.29 -25.31
C ARG A 338 8.37 -3.45 -24.43
N LYS A 339 7.43 -3.21 -23.50
CA LYS A 339 6.85 -4.28 -22.67
C LYS A 339 6.11 -5.31 -23.52
N LEU A 340 5.38 -4.85 -24.54
CA LEU A 340 4.70 -5.72 -25.49
C LEU A 340 5.69 -6.53 -26.31
N GLU A 341 6.79 -5.96 -26.82
CA GLU A 341 7.84 -6.67 -27.56
C GLU A 341 8.59 -7.68 -26.69
N GLN A 342 8.77 -7.40 -25.40
CA GLN A 342 9.29 -8.39 -24.44
C GLN A 342 8.34 -9.58 -24.27
N ILE A 343 7.01 -9.34 -24.32
CA ILE A 343 6.00 -10.38 -24.13
C ILE A 343 5.68 -11.12 -25.44
N LEU A 344 5.59 -10.41 -26.57
CA LEU A 344 5.21 -10.85 -27.90
C LEU A 344 6.16 -10.26 -28.97
N PRO A 345 7.42 -10.73 -29.04
CA PRO A 345 8.35 -10.25 -30.07
C PRO A 345 7.82 -10.60 -31.47
N PRO A 346 8.14 -9.78 -32.50
CA PRO A 346 7.80 -10.08 -33.89
C PRO A 346 8.35 -11.46 -34.28
N LEU A 347 7.46 -12.33 -34.76
CA LEU A 347 7.87 -13.68 -35.17
C LEU A 347 8.74 -13.58 -36.42
N ARG A 348 10.01 -13.99 -36.31
CA ARG A 348 10.92 -14.14 -37.46
C ARG A 348 10.74 -15.49 -38.15
N ASP A 349 10.32 -16.49 -37.41
CA ASP A 349 10.04 -17.85 -37.88
C ASP A 349 8.78 -18.39 -37.18
N ALA A 350 7.80 -18.80 -37.98
CA ALA A 350 6.52 -19.36 -37.52
C ALA A 350 6.47 -20.90 -37.66
N SER A 351 7.63 -21.55 -37.86
CA SER A 351 7.74 -23.01 -37.98
C SER A 351 7.48 -23.76 -36.67
N THR A 352 7.73 -23.11 -35.52
CA THR A 352 7.51 -23.68 -34.19
C THR A 352 6.12 -23.30 -33.67
N LYS A 353 5.47 -24.22 -32.96
CA LYS A 353 4.15 -23.92 -32.40
C LYS A 353 4.25 -22.85 -31.31
N PRO A 354 3.27 -21.94 -31.20
CA PRO A 354 3.34 -20.82 -30.26
C PRO A 354 3.37 -21.26 -28.79
N GLU A 355 2.87 -22.46 -28.44
CA GLU A 355 2.94 -23.05 -27.11
C GLU A 355 4.28 -23.74 -26.80
N GLU A 356 5.09 -24.04 -27.82
CA GLU A 356 6.36 -24.76 -27.72
C GLU A 356 7.50 -23.76 -27.50
N GLY A 357 8.07 -23.73 -26.29
CA GLY A 357 9.19 -22.87 -25.94
C GLY A 357 9.15 -22.34 -24.50
N ASN A 358 10.18 -21.58 -24.14
CA ASN A 358 10.40 -21.09 -22.77
C ASN A 358 10.20 -19.58 -22.59
N THR A 359 9.81 -18.85 -23.64
CA THR A 359 9.55 -17.40 -23.57
C THR A 359 8.23 -17.10 -22.87
N THR A 360 8.02 -15.85 -22.45
CA THR A 360 6.75 -15.38 -21.83
C THR A 360 5.57 -15.58 -22.77
N ARG A 361 5.72 -15.30 -24.08
CA ARG A 361 4.77 -15.65 -25.14
C ARG A 361 4.32 -17.10 -25.05
N ASN A 362 5.29 -18.04 -25.06
CA ASN A 362 4.97 -19.47 -25.08
C ASN A 362 4.23 -19.91 -23.81
N ARG A 363 4.58 -19.32 -22.66
CA ARG A 363 3.91 -19.59 -21.39
C ARG A 363 2.48 -19.06 -21.40
N LEU A 364 2.24 -17.83 -21.85
CA LEU A 364 0.89 -17.24 -21.97
C LEU A 364 -0.01 -18.04 -22.92
N VAL A 365 0.52 -18.45 -24.08
CA VAL A 365 -0.22 -19.30 -25.03
C VAL A 365 -0.58 -20.67 -24.41
N ARG A 366 0.32 -21.25 -23.59
CA ARG A 366 -0.01 -22.47 -22.81
C ARG A 366 -1.10 -22.23 -21.77
N LEU A 367 -1.19 -21.04 -21.18
CA LEU A 367 -2.24 -20.72 -20.22
C LEU A 367 -3.62 -20.61 -20.88
N MET A 368 -3.71 -20.28 -22.18
CA MET A 368 -4.98 -20.27 -22.92
C MET A 368 -5.63 -21.65 -23.07
N THR A 369 -4.89 -22.73 -22.80
CA THR A 369 -5.39 -24.11 -22.80
C THR A 369 -5.39 -24.75 -21.41
N HIS A 370 -5.20 -23.94 -20.36
CA HIS A 370 -5.21 -24.41 -18.98
C HIS A 370 -6.60 -24.90 -18.54
N LEU A 371 -6.64 -25.84 -17.59
CA LEU A 371 -7.88 -26.42 -17.05
C LEU A 371 -8.66 -25.43 -16.16
N ASP A 372 -7.94 -24.49 -15.56
CA ASP A 372 -8.54 -23.36 -14.82
C ASP A 372 -9.10 -22.34 -15.80
N THR A 373 -10.43 -22.20 -15.78
CA THR A 373 -11.15 -21.32 -16.69
C THR A 373 -10.82 -19.85 -16.44
N GLU A 374 -10.61 -19.41 -15.20
CA GLU A 374 -10.29 -18.00 -14.93
C GLU A 374 -8.92 -17.64 -15.50
N LEU A 375 -7.92 -18.49 -15.22
CA LEU A 375 -6.56 -18.30 -15.73
C LEU A 375 -6.52 -18.31 -17.27
N LYS A 376 -7.32 -19.18 -17.89
CA LYS A 376 -7.47 -19.26 -19.35
C LYS A 376 -8.04 -17.96 -19.94
N HIS A 377 -9.12 -17.43 -19.37
CA HIS A 377 -9.73 -16.19 -19.87
C HIS A 377 -8.79 -15.01 -19.65
N CYS A 378 -8.18 -14.86 -18.47
CA CYS A 378 -7.22 -13.80 -18.20
C CYS A 378 -6.03 -13.82 -19.19
N ALA A 379 -5.49 -15.00 -19.52
CA ALA A 379 -4.40 -15.11 -20.48
C ALA A 379 -4.84 -14.77 -21.91
N ALA A 380 -6.06 -15.15 -22.30
CA ALA A 380 -6.63 -14.85 -23.60
C ALA A 380 -6.93 -13.35 -23.75
N ASP A 381 -7.57 -12.74 -22.74
CA ASP A 381 -7.91 -11.32 -22.70
C ASP A 381 -6.63 -10.46 -22.72
N LEU A 382 -5.61 -10.85 -21.96
CA LEU A 382 -4.31 -10.19 -21.99
C LEU A 382 -3.69 -10.24 -23.40
N LEU A 383 -3.65 -11.41 -24.04
CA LEU A 383 -3.09 -11.54 -25.39
C LEU A 383 -3.91 -10.81 -26.46
N PHE A 384 -5.23 -10.77 -26.29
CA PHE A 384 -6.16 -10.03 -27.15
C PHE A 384 -5.87 -8.52 -27.09
N VAL A 385 -5.87 -7.94 -25.88
CA VAL A 385 -5.53 -6.53 -25.64
C VAL A 385 -4.13 -6.19 -26.18
N LEU A 386 -3.15 -7.07 -25.95
CA LEU A 386 -1.77 -6.89 -26.41
C LEU A 386 -1.63 -6.95 -27.94
N CYS A 387 -2.54 -7.62 -28.66
CA CYS A 387 -2.51 -7.75 -30.12
C CYS A 387 -3.35 -6.70 -30.86
N LYS A 388 -3.81 -5.64 -30.17
CA LYS A 388 -4.67 -4.57 -30.70
C LYS A 388 -6.02 -5.05 -31.27
N GLU A 389 -6.81 -5.72 -30.44
CA GLU A 389 -8.28 -5.66 -30.52
C GLU A 389 -8.89 -5.50 -29.13
#